data_AF-A0A844TDT2-F1
#
_entry.id   AF-A0A844TDT2-F1
#
_cell.length_a   1.000
_cell.length_b   1.000
_cell.length_c   1.000
_cell.angle_alpha   90.00
_cell.angle_beta   90.00
_cell.angle_gamma   90.00
#
_symmetry.space_group_name_H-M   'P 1'
#
loop_
_entity.id
_entity.type
_entity.pdbx_description
1 polymer ?
#
loop_
_entity_poly.entity_id
_entity_poly.type
_entity_poly.pdbx_seq_one_letter_code
_entity_poly.pdbx_strand_id
1 'polypeptide(L)' 'MSATSGDSSDGAAGPAGSPSATTRTLTMRGSRIDSRELFAAEREIIIAHGEDAYRLRLTSQNKLILTK' A
#
# COMPACT_ATOMS: atom_id res chain seq x y z
N MET A 1 -25.99 -32.41 -39.18
CA MET A 1 -24.82 -31.53 -39.09
C MET A 1 -25.36 -30.14 -38.75
N SER A 2 -25.50 -29.80 -37.46
CA SER A 2 -24.48 -29.14 -36.61
C SER A 2 -24.09 -27.78 -37.21
N ALA A 3 -24.34 -26.62 -36.60
CA ALA A 3 -23.84 -26.24 -35.28
C ALA A 3 -24.69 -25.15 -34.60
N THR A 4 -24.67 -25.21 -33.26
CA THR A 4 -25.11 -24.17 -32.32
C THR A 4 -23.95 -23.19 -32.05
N SER A 5 -24.23 -22.16 -31.25
CA SER A 5 -23.26 -21.39 -30.43
C SER A 5 -22.56 -20.22 -31.15
N GLY A 6 -22.23 -19.09 -30.52
CA GLY A 6 -22.27 -18.66 -29.12
C GLY A 6 -22.37 -17.12 -29.09
N ASP A 7 -23.03 -16.53 -28.10
CA ASP A 7 -22.58 -16.30 -26.72
C ASP A 7 -21.92 -14.92 -26.55
N SER A 8 -22.70 -14.10 -25.85
CA SER A 8 -22.42 -12.99 -24.94
C SER A 8 -20.95 -12.55 -24.76
N SER A 9 -20.63 -11.37 -25.27
CA SER A 9 -19.44 -10.62 -24.87
C SER A 9 -19.72 -9.90 -23.55
N ASP A 10 -19.63 -10.62 -22.43
CA ASP A 10 -19.65 -10.03 -21.09
C ASP A 10 -18.31 -9.29 -20.87
N GLY A 11 -18.38 -7.96 -20.88
CA GLY A 11 -17.26 -7.07 -20.66
C GLY A 11 -16.80 -7.13 -19.21
N ALA A 12 -15.94 -8.09 -18.89
CA ALA A 12 -15.24 -8.14 -17.62
C ALA A 12 -14.33 -6.91 -17.47
N ALA A 13 -14.86 -5.88 -16.80
CA ALA A 13 -14.07 -4.80 -16.25
C ALA A 13 -13.00 -5.41 -15.34
N GLY A 14 -11.73 -5.30 -15.76
CA GLY A 14 -10.59 -5.86 -15.06
C GLY A 14 -10.52 -5.39 -13.60
N PRO A 15 -9.93 -6.20 -12.71
CA PRO A 15 -9.89 -5.88 -11.29
C PRO A 15 -9.07 -4.59 -11.14
N ALA A 16 -9.72 -3.57 -10.57
CA ALA A 16 -9.04 -2.41 -10.03
C ALA A 16 -7.91 -2.91 -9.14
N GLY A 17 -6.67 -2.63 -9.54
CA GLY A 17 -5.47 -3.12 -8.86
C GLY A 17 -5.51 -2.69 -7.39
N SER A 18 -5.82 -3.64 -6.51
CA SER A 18 -5.52 -3.54 -5.09
C SER A 18 -4.06 -3.10 -4.96
N PRO A 19 -3.72 -2.17 -4.04
CA PRO A 19 -2.33 -1.80 -3.81
C PRO A 19 -1.59 -3.07 -3.42
N SER A 20 -0.88 -3.65 -4.39
CA SER A 20 -0.12 -4.86 -4.22
C SER A 20 0.82 -4.60 -3.07
N ALA A 21 0.71 -5.41 -2.01
CA ALA A 21 1.48 -5.27 -0.79
C ALA A 21 2.98 -5.37 -1.12
N THR A 22 3.56 -4.23 -1.49
CA THR A 22 4.95 -4.15 -1.93
C THR A 22 5.78 -4.29 -0.67
N THR A 23 6.49 -5.42 -0.57
CA THR A 23 7.47 -5.59 0.49
C THR A 23 8.67 -4.73 0.17
N ARG A 24 9.03 -3.83 1.09
CA ARG A 24 10.17 -2.93 0.93
C ARG A 24 11.17 -3.12 2.04
N THR A 25 12.44 -3.11 1.68
CA THR A 25 13.56 -3.14 2.62
C THR A 25 13.98 -1.72 2.98
N LEU A 26 14.15 -1.45 4.28
CA LEU A 26 14.63 -0.17 4.81
C LEU A 26 15.91 -0.41 5.62
N THR A 27 16.87 0.49 5.51
CA THR A 27 18.13 0.36 6.25
C THR A 27 17.99 1.07 7.61
N MET A 28 18.20 0.33 8.69
CA MET A 28 18.32 0.90 10.03
C MET A 28 19.79 1.19 10.33
N ARG A 29 20.10 2.42 10.74
CA ARG A 29 21.44 2.79 11.25
C ARG A 29 21.38 2.91 12.75
N GLY A 30 21.77 1.84 13.45
CA GLY A 30 21.55 1.70 14.89
C GLY A 30 20.05 1.65 15.19
N SER A 31 19.59 2.56 16.05
CA SER A 31 18.15 2.70 16.39
C SER A 31 17.46 3.84 15.61
N ARG A 32 17.97 4.21 14.43
CA ARG A 32 17.44 5.30 13.60
C ARG A 32 17.11 4.84 12.19
N ILE A 33 15.99 5.32 11.67
CA ILE A 33 15.56 5.18 10.28
C ILE A 33 15.43 6.60 9.71
N ASP A 34 15.87 6.79 8.47
CA ASP A 34 15.66 8.06 7.77
C ASP A 34 14.19 8.16 7.32
N SER A 35 13.51 9.23 7.73
CA SER A 35 12.10 9.43 7.38
C SER A 35 11.89 9.65 5.89
N ARG A 36 12.87 10.17 5.16
CA ARG A 36 12.80 10.32 3.70
C ARG A 36 12.81 8.96 3.03
N GLU A 37 13.64 8.03 3.52
CA GLU A 37 13.61 6.65 3.03
C GLU A 37 12.26 6.01 3.36
N LEU A 38 11.80 6.13 4.60
CA LEU A 38 10.52 5.56 5.05
C LEU A 38 9.34 6.04 4.19
N PHE A 39 9.26 7.35 3.90
CA PHE A 39 8.18 7.97 3.11
C PHE A 39 8.50 8.17 1.62
N ALA A 40 9.52 7.49 1.07
CA ALA A 40 9.91 7.66 -0.33
C ALA A 40 8.85 7.15 -1.32
N ALA A 41 8.12 6.09 -0.95
CA ALA A 41 7.06 5.52 -1.77
C ALA A 41 5.70 6.14 -1.44
N GLU A 42 5.37 6.23 -0.14
CA GLU A 42 4.08 6.70 0.36
C GLU A 42 4.30 7.73 1.46
N ARG A 43 3.36 8.65 1.67
CA ARG A 43 3.44 9.68 2.72
C ARG A 43 2.84 9.27 4.05
N GLU A 44 2.36 8.03 4.13
CA GLU A 44 1.73 7.41 5.28
C GLU A 44 2.17 5.95 5.36
N ILE A 45 2.41 5.45 6.58
CA ILE A 45 2.63 4.03 6.82
C ILE A 45 1.77 3.57 8.00
N ILE A 46 1.43 2.28 8.00
CA ILE A 46 0.75 1.63 9.12
C ILE A 46 1.77 0.79 9.89
N ILE A 47 1.82 1.00 11.19
CA ILE A 47 2.63 0.24 12.14
C ILE A 47 1.66 -0.62 12.95
N ALA A 48 1.61 -1.91 12.62
CA ALA A 48 0.89 -2.88 13.44
C ALA A 48 1.65 -3.07 14.76
N HIS A 49 0.98 -2.86 15.88
CA HIS A 49 1.53 -3.02 17.22
C HIS A 49 0.53 -3.77 18.10
N GLY A 50 0.76 -5.08 18.27
CA GLY A 50 -0.20 -5.96 18.93
C GLY A 50 -1.47 -6.09 18.08
N GLU A 51 -2.62 -5.79 18.69
CA GLU A 51 -3.92 -5.75 18.01
C GLU A 51 -4.26 -4.35 17.47
N ASP A 52 -3.45 -3.35 17.81
CA ASP A 52 -3.64 -1.98 17.37
C ASP A 52 -2.85 -1.68 16.10
N ALA A 53 -3.39 -0.79 15.27
CA ALA A 53 -2.69 -0.23 14.13
C ALA A 53 -2.43 1.25 14.42
N TYR A 54 -1.18 1.67 14.28
CA TYR A 54 -0.81 3.08 14.35
C TYR A 54 -0.52 3.59 12.94
N ARG A 55 -0.92 4.82 12.64
CA ARG A 55 -0.63 5.49 11.37
C ARG A 55 0.43 6.55 11.60
N LEU A 56 1.60 6.35 10.99
CA LEU A 56 2.63 7.37 10.95
C LEU A 56 2.55 8.10 9.62
N ARG A 57 2.35 9.42 9.64
CA ARG A 57 2.21 10.25 8.44
C ARG A 57 3.20 11.41 8.44
N LEU A 58 3.72 11.74 7.26
CA LEU A 58 4.45 12.97 7.01
C LEU A 58 3.49 14.12 6.67
N THR A 59 3.52 15.19 7.45
CA THR A 59 2.73 16.40 7.21
C THR A 59 3.40 17.32 6.18
N SER A 60 2.64 18.27 5.62
CA SER A 60 3.16 19.31 4.73
C SER A 60 4.23 20.22 5.37
N GLN A 61 4.25 20.28 6.71
CA GLN A 61 5.27 21.00 7.48
C GLN A 61 6.53 20.16 7.75
N ASN A 62 6.71 19.05 7.03
CA ASN A 62 7.79 18.07 7.25
C ASN A 62 7.84 17.48 8.67
N LYS A 63 6.75 17.58 9.44
CA LYS A 63 6.63 16.95 10.76
C LYS A 63 6.00 15.57 10.63
N LEU A 64 6.45 14.64 11.45
CA LEU A 64 5.87 13.31 11.60
C LEU A 64 4.76 13.35 12.64
N ILE A 65 3.61 12.77 12.31
CA ILE A 65 2.51 12.55 13.25
C ILE A 65 2.24 11.06 13.36
N LEU A 66 2.09 10.57 14.58
CA LEU A 66 1.65 9.21 14.87
C LEU A 66 0.23 9.30 15.42
N THR A 67 -0.70 8.63 14.77
CA THR A 67 -2.07 8.47 15.26
C THR A 67 -2.35 6.99 15.49
N LYS A 68 -3.30 6.70 16.37
CA LYS A 68 -3.92 5.38 16.48
C LYS A 68 -5.08 5.28 15.49
#